data_AF-A0A401PFT9-F1
#
_entry.id   AF-A0A401PFT9-F1
#
_cell.length_a   1.000
_cell.length_b   1.000
_cell.length_c   1.000
_cell.angle_alpha   90.00
_cell.angle_beta   90.00
_cell.angle_gamma   90.00
#
_symmetry.space_group_name_H-M   'P 1'
#
loop_
_entity.id
_entity.type
_entity.pdbx_description
1 polymer ?
#
loop_
_entity_poly.entity_id
_entity_poly.type
_entity_poly.pdbx_seq_one_letter_code
_entity_poly.pdbx_strand_id
1 'polypeptide(L)'
;MKAVESIQAEDESAKLCKRRIEHLKEHSSDQAAAVNMWKKKRMDRMMVEHLLRCGYYNTAVKLTKQSGIEDLVNIDMFLTAKEVEESLERQETATCLAWCHDNKSRLRKMKVCSQNEL
;
A
#
# COMPACT_ATOMS: atom_id res chain seq x y z
N MET A 1 -0.07 -9.37 25.75
CA MET A 1 -0.25 -8.14 24.95
C MET A 1 0.41 -8.28 23.59
N LYS A 2 1.76 -8.31 23.49
CA LYS A 2 2.48 -8.46 22.20
C LYS A 2 2.08 -9.68 21.35
N ALA A 3 1.84 -10.83 21.96
CA ALA A 3 1.42 -12.03 21.21
C ALA A 3 0.01 -11.90 20.61
N VAL A 4 -0.91 -11.23 21.31
CA VAL A 4 -2.29 -11.02 20.82
C VAL A 4 -2.29 -10.02 19.66
N GLU A 5 -1.51 -8.94 19.78
CA GLU A 5 -1.32 -7.95 18.71
C GLU A 5 -0.69 -8.60 17.46
N SER A 6 0.28 -9.51 17.64
CA SER A 6 0.89 -10.27 16.54
C SER A 6 -0.14 -11.14 15.83
N ILE A 7 -0.93 -11.93 16.58
CA ILE A 7 -1.97 -12.80 16.00
C ILE A 7 -3.00 -11.97 15.23
N GLN A 8 -3.42 -10.82 15.79
CA GLN A 8 -4.38 -9.95 15.13
C GLN A 8 -3.81 -9.34 13.83
N ALA A 9 -2.55 -8.91 13.83
CA ALA A 9 -1.90 -8.39 12.63
C ALA A 9 -1.75 -9.46 11.53
N GLU A 10 -1.46 -10.70 11.92
CA GLU A 10 -1.39 -11.85 11.01
C GLU A 10 -2.77 -12.17 10.41
N ASP A 11 -3.82 -12.16 11.22
CA ASP A 11 -5.20 -12.38 10.77
C ASP A 11 -5.67 -11.31 9.77
N GLU A 12 -5.42 -10.03 10.05
CA GLU A 12 -5.73 -8.95 9.10
C GLU A 12 -4.92 -9.06 7.80
N SER A 13 -3.65 -9.45 7.89
CA SER A 13 -2.82 -9.72 6.72
C SER A 13 -3.37 -10.90 5.89
N ALA A 14 -3.83 -11.96 6.54
CA ALA A 14 -4.43 -13.12 5.88
C ALA A 14 -5.75 -12.74 5.18
N LYS A 15 -6.62 -11.97 5.84
CA LYS A 15 -7.87 -11.46 5.25
C LYS A 15 -7.61 -10.59 4.02
N LEU A 16 -6.63 -9.68 4.10
CA LEU A 16 -6.23 -8.82 2.99
C LEU A 16 -5.73 -9.65 1.79
N CYS A 17 -4.84 -10.62 2.05
CA CYS A 17 -4.34 -11.55 1.03
C CYS A 17 -5.48 -12.32 0.37
N LYS A 18 -6.44 -12.82 1.16
CA LYS A 18 -7.62 -13.53 0.66
C LYS A 18 -8.44 -12.66 -0.30
N ARG A 19 -8.77 -11.42 0.10
CA ARG A 19 -9.53 -10.47 -0.74
C ARG A 19 -8.81 -10.17 -2.06
N ARG A 20 -7.49 -10.00 -2.02
CA ARG A 20 -6.67 -9.78 -3.23
C ARG A 20 -6.67 -10.99 -4.16
N ILE A 21 -6.55 -12.20 -3.62
CA ILE A 21 -6.61 -13.45 -4.40
C ILE A 21 -7.99 -13.64 -5.03
N GLU A 22 -9.07 -13.37 -4.28
CA GLU A 22 -10.43 -13.46 -4.79
C GLU A 22 -10.65 -12.50 -5.97
N HIS A 23 -10.21 -11.24 -5.85
CA HIS A 23 -10.27 -10.29 -6.96
C HIS A 23 -9.45 -10.75 -8.19
N LEU A 24 -8.30 -11.41 -8.01
CA LEU A 24 -7.54 -11.95 -9.15
C LEU A 24 -8.30 -13.07 -9.87
N LYS A 25 -9.06 -13.89 -9.14
CA LYS A 25 -9.87 -14.99 -9.72
C LYS A 25 -11.06 -14.48 -10.53
N GLU A 26 -11.60 -13.30 -10.22
CA GLU A 26 -12.72 -12.68 -10.96
C GLU A 26 -12.40 -12.50 -12.47
N HIS A 27 -11.12 -12.35 -12.85
CA HIS A 27 -10.71 -12.26 -14.25
C HIS A 27 -11.01 -13.53 -15.07
N SER A 28 -10.99 -14.69 -14.42
CA SER A 28 -11.21 -16.00 -15.05
C SER A 28 -12.70 -16.37 -15.17
N SER A 29 -13.60 -15.40 -14.98
CA SER A 29 -15.05 -15.63 -15.14
C SER A 29 -15.44 -15.77 -16.60
N ASP A 30 -16.32 -16.71 -16.90
CA ASP A 30 -16.94 -16.86 -18.24
C ASP A 30 -17.98 -15.77 -18.54
N GLN A 31 -18.38 -14.98 -17.52
CA GLN A 31 -19.36 -13.91 -17.68
C GLN A 31 -18.67 -12.61 -18.13
N ALA A 32 -19.00 -12.14 -19.33
CA ALA A 32 -18.46 -10.90 -19.89
C ALA A 32 -18.67 -9.67 -18.97
N ALA A 33 -19.80 -9.59 -18.26
CA ALA A 33 -20.08 -8.53 -17.31
C ALA A 33 -19.10 -8.53 -16.12
N ALA A 34 -18.82 -9.70 -15.54
CA ALA A 34 -17.87 -9.86 -14.45
C ALA A 34 -16.45 -9.48 -14.89
N VAL A 35 -16.03 -9.92 -16.08
CA VAL A 35 -14.73 -9.55 -16.66
C VAL A 35 -14.62 -8.03 -16.89
N ASN A 36 -15.68 -7.38 -17.38
CA ASN A 36 -15.69 -5.93 -17.56
C ASN A 36 -15.61 -5.17 -16.22
N MET A 37 -16.32 -5.63 -15.19
CA MET A 37 -16.20 -5.07 -13.84
C MET A 37 -14.79 -5.25 -13.27
N TRP A 38 -14.17 -6.41 -13.48
CA TRP A 38 -12.79 -6.65 -13.08
C TRP A 38 -11.81 -5.71 -13.79
N LYS A 39 -11.97 -5.51 -15.11
CA LYS A 39 -11.15 -4.56 -15.89
C LYS A 39 -11.27 -3.13 -15.34
N LYS A 40 -12.50 -2.71 -14.97
CA LYS A 40 -12.73 -1.41 -14.34
C LYS A 40 -12.01 -1.30 -12.99
N LYS A 41 -12.18 -2.27 -12.08
CA LYS A 41 -11.47 -2.28 -10.78
C LYS A 41 -9.95 -2.25 -10.96
N ARG A 42 -9.42 -2.99 -11.95
CA ARG A 42 -8.00 -2.98 -12.29
C ARG A 42 -7.54 -1.59 -12.74
N MET A 43 -8.31 -0.91 -13.59
CA MET A 43 -8.01 0.45 -14.03
C MET A 43 -8.02 1.43 -12.86
N ASP A 44 -9.06 1.37 -12.01
CA ASP A 44 -9.16 2.22 -10.81
C ASP A 44 -7.94 2.03 -9.90
N ARG A 45 -7.49 0.78 -9.69
CA ARG A 45 -6.26 0.49 -8.93
C ARG A 45 -5.03 1.16 -9.54
N MET A 46 -4.85 1.07 -10.86
CA MET A 46 -3.72 1.69 -11.57
C MET A 46 -3.78 3.23 -11.46
N MET A 47 -4.98 3.82 -11.55
CA MET A 47 -5.16 5.26 -11.38
C MET A 47 -4.84 5.69 -9.95
N VAL A 48 -5.30 4.96 -8.92
CA VAL A 48 -4.98 5.25 -7.52
C VAL A 48 -3.46 5.23 -7.30
N GLU A 49 -2.77 4.20 -7.79
CA GLU A 49 -1.32 4.11 -7.64
C GLU A 49 -0.60 5.27 -8.33
N HIS A 50 -1.04 5.65 -9.53
CA HIS A 50 -0.49 6.82 -10.22
C HIS A 50 -0.73 8.12 -9.45
N LEU A 51 -1.96 8.34 -8.96
CA LEU A 51 -2.32 9.51 -8.16
C LEU A 51 -1.45 9.62 -6.90
N LEU A 52 -1.23 8.50 -6.19
CA LEU A 52 -0.36 8.47 -5.01
C LEU A 52 1.08 8.83 -5.34
N ARG A 53 1.66 8.26 -6.42
CA ARG A 53 3.02 8.58 -6.88
C ARG A 53 3.20 10.03 -7.32
N CYS A 54 2.14 10.66 -7.81
CA CYS A 54 2.14 12.07 -8.19
C CYS A 54 1.76 13.02 -7.05
N GLY A 55 1.55 12.53 -5.83
CA GLY A 55 1.21 13.35 -4.67
C GLY A 55 -0.27 13.77 -4.58
N TYR A 56 -1.15 13.22 -5.42
CA TYR A 56 -2.60 13.49 -5.40
C TYR A 56 -3.34 12.62 -4.37
N TYR A 57 -2.90 12.65 -3.12
CA TYR A 57 -3.38 11.78 -2.04
C TYR A 57 -4.89 11.88 -1.77
N ASN A 58 -5.44 13.09 -1.72
CA ASN A 58 -6.87 13.29 -1.45
C ASN A 58 -7.74 12.67 -2.55
N THR A 59 -7.34 12.83 -3.81
CA THR A 59 -8.04 12.25 -4.97
C THR A 59 -7.91 10.73 -4.96
N ALA A 60 -6.72 10.19 -4.67
CA ALA A 60 -6.49 8.76 -4.55
C ALA A 60 -7.38 8.11 -3.48
N VAL A 61 -7.48 8.73 -2.29
CA VAL A 61 -8.34 8.25 -1.19
C VAL A 61 -9.81 8.28 -1.59
N LYS A 62 -10.28 9.34 -2.26
CA LYS A 62 -11.66 9.43 -2.74
C LYS A 62 -12.00 8.35 -3.76
N LEU A 63 -11.15 8.18 -4.78
CA LEU A 63 -11.34 7.16 -5.81
C LEU A 63 -11.38 5.76 -5.22
N THR A 64 -10.50 5.48 -4.27
CA THR A 64 -10.46 4.18 -3.60
C THR A 64 -11.76 3.85 -2.90
N LYS A 65 -12.31 4.80 -2.12
CA LYS A 65 -13.59 4.65 -1.42
C LYS A 65 -14.78 4.52 -2.37
N GLN A 66 -14.78 5.30 -3.46
CA GLN A 66 -15.85 5.26 -4.45
C GLN A 66 -15.87 3.95 -5.24
N SER A 67 -14.69 3.40 -5.54
CA SER A 67 -14.55 2.14 -6.27
C SER A 67 -14.58 0.89 -5.38
N GLY A 68 -14.54 1.05 -4.05
CA GLY A 68 -14.53 -0.06 -3.08
C GLY A 68 -13.29 -0.95 -3.22
N ILE A 69 -12.13 -0.33 -3.40
CA ILE A 69 -10.85 -1.02 -3.68
C ILE A 69 -9.78 -0.78 -2.62
N GLU A 70 -10.17 -0.37 -1.41
CA GLU A 70 -9.29 -0.10 -0.26
C GLU A 70 -8.32 -1.24 0.00
N ASP A 71 -8.82 -2.47 -0.03
CA ASP A 71 -8.04 -3.69 0.18
C ASP A 71 -7.09 -4.04 -1.00
N LEU A 72 -7.27 -3.40 -2.15
CA LEU A 72 -6.51 -3.69 -3.36
C LEU A 72 -5.37 -2.69 -3.59
N VAL A 73 -5.27 -1.64 -2.79
CA VAL A 73 -4.24 -0.59 -2.88
C VAL A 73 -3.46 -0.51 -1.56
N ASN A 74 -2.24 0.05 -1.60
CA ASN A 74 -1.39 0.19 -0.41
C ASN A 74 -1.35 1.65 0.06
N ILE A 75 -2.51 2.30 0.24
CA ILE A 75 -2.59 3.74 0.58
C ILE A 75 -1.78 4.09 1.82
N ASP A 76 -1.90 3.29 2.89
CA ASP A 76 -1.26 3.60 4.17
C ASP A 76 0.27 3.68 4.05
N MET A 77 0.86 2.86 3.16
CA MET A 77 2.29 2.92 2.87
C MET A 77 2.69 4.26 2.23
N PHE A 78 1.89 4.76 1.30
CA PHE A 78 2.11 6.06 0.67
C PHE A 78 1.86 7.21 1.64
N LEU A 79 0.85 7.12 2.50
CA LEU A 79 0.59 8.15 3.52
C LEU A 79 1.68 8.21 4.58
N THR A 80 2.22 7.06 4.98
CA THR A 80 3.37 7.00 5.91
C THR A 80 4.60 7.66 5.27
N ALA A 81 4.88 7.37 3.99
CA ALA A 81 5.99 7.99 3.27
C ALA A 81 5.79 9.50 3.17
N LYS A 82 4.59 9.94 2.80
CA LYS A 82 4.19 11.35 2.73
C LYS A 82 4.41 12.08 4.06
N GLU A 83 3.98 11.50 5.17
CA GLU A 83 4.14 12.11 6.49
C GLU A 83 5.62 12.34 6.84
N VAL A 84 6.47 11.35 6.53
CA VAL A 84 7.92 11.48 6.69
C VAL A 84 8.47 12.58 5.78
N GLU A 85 8.08 12.62 4.51
CA GLU A 85 8.50 13.66 3.55
C GLU A 85 8.11 15.06 4.02
N GLU A 86 6.83 15.28 4.36
CA GLU A 86 6.32 16.58 4.84
C GLU A 86 6.98 17.02 6.17
N SER A 87 7.32 16.07 7.06
CA SER A 87 8.06 16.41 8.29
C SER A 87 9.47 16.92 7.99
N LEU A 88 10.16 16.31 7.03
CA LEU A 88 11.50 16.73 6.62
C LEU A 88 11.47 18.10 5.94
N GLU A 89 10.45 18.39 5.14
CA GLU A 89 10.24 19.73 4.56
C GLU A 89 10.08 20.81 5.64
N ARG A 90 9.45 20.47 6.78
CA ARG A 90 9.34 21.34 7.96
C ARG A 90 10.58 21.34 8.87
N GLN A 91 11.65 20.64 8.48
CA GLN A 91 12.86 20.45 9.28
C GLN A 91 12.63 19.70 10.60
N GLU A 92 11.52 18.96 10.70
CA GLU A 92 11.16 18.13 11.85
C GLU A 92 11.73 16.72 11.68
N THR A 93 12.86 16.42 12.32
CA THR A 93 13.55 15.14 12.12
C THR A 93 13.01 13.99 12.97
N ALA A 94 12.19 14.27 13.99
CA ALA A 94 11.69 13.28 14.94
C ALA A 94 10.90 12.14 14.25
N THR A 95 9.97 12.48 13.37
CA THR A 95 9.15 11.52 12.61
C THR A 95 10.01 10.63 11.71
N CYS A 96 10.95 11.22 10.98
CA CYS A 96 11.89 10.48 10.13
C CYS A 96 12.77 9.52 10.94
N LEU A 97 13.28 9.96 12.10
CA LEU A 97 14.11 9.12 12.98
C LEU A 97 13.33 7.95 13.56
N ALA A 98 12.07 8.16 13.98
CA ALA A 98 11.19 7.10 14.44
C ALA A 98 10.95 6.08 13.32
N TRP A 99 10.63 6.54 12.11
CA TRP A 99 10.46 5.66 10.95
C TRP A 99 11.73 4.87 10.63
N CYS A 100 12.91 5.49 10.71
CA CYS A 100 14.19 4.81 10.50
C CYS A 100 14.45 3.72 11.55
N HIS A 101 14.09 3.97 12.80
CA HIS A 101 14.19 2.99 13.87
C HIS A 101 13.33 1.76 13.58
N ASP A 102 12.07 1.97 13.21
CA ASP A 102 11.11 0.90 12.95
C ASP A 102 11.46 0.09 11.69
N ASN A 103 12.10 0.74 10.71
CA ASN A 103 12.50 0.11 9.45
C ASN A 103 13.99 -0.29 9.40
N LYS A 104 14.71 -0.23 10.51
CA LYS A 104 16.18 -0.42 10.58
C LYS A 104 16.69 -1.70 9.90
N SER A 105 15.98 -2.81 10.04
CA SER A 105 16.34 -4.09 9.42
C SER A 105 16.25 -4.04 7.89
N ARG A 106 15.19 -3.42 7.35
CA ARG A 106 14.96 -3.23 5.91
C ARG A 106 15.98 -2.26 5.33
N LEU A 107 16.22 -1.13 5.99
CA LEU A 107 17.19 -0.12 5.57
C LEU A 107 18.61 -0.68 5.48
N ARG A 108 19.03 -1.50 6.44
CA ARG A 108 20.34 -2.18 6.36
C ARG A 108 20.46 -3.11 5.16
N LYS A 109 19.42 -3.89 4.84
CA LYS A 109 19.41 -4.77 3.66
C LYS A 109 19.49 -3.98 2.36
N MET A 110 18.78 -2.86 2.26
CA MET A 110 18.84 -1.98 1.08
C MET A 110 20.23 -1.38 0.88
N LYS A 111 20.90 -0.94 1.96
CA LYS A 111 22.29 -0.45 1.89
C LYS A 111 23.26 -1.50 1.36
N VAL A 112 23.08 -2.77 1.76
CA VAL A 112 23.90 -3.89 1.27
C VAL A 112 23.60 -4.21 -0.20
N CYS A 113 22.34 -4.08 -0.63
CA CYS A 113 21.96 -4.30 -2.04
C CYS A 113 22.62 -3.26 -2.97
N SER A 114 22.60 -1.99 -2.62
CA SER A 114 23.25 -0.93 -3.41
C SER A 114 24.78 -0.97 -3.37
N GLN A 115 25.38 -1.68 -2.41
CA GLN A 115 26.84 -1.88 -2.33
C GLN A 115 27.32 -3.12 -3.10
N ASN A 116 26.42 -4.02 -3.51
CA ASN A 116 26.74 -5.21 -4.30
C ASN A 116 26.52 -5.02 -5.81
N GLU A 117 26.11 -3.82 -6.23
CA GLU A 117 25.96 -3.42 -7.64
C GLU A 117 27.12 -2.52 -8.13
N LEU A 118 28.22 -2.45 -7.35
CA LEU A 118 29.50 -1.80 -7.65
C LEU A 118 30.62 -2.82 -7.47
#